data_AF-A0A8F5VQJ7-F1
#
_entry.id   AF-A0A8F5VQJ7-F1
#
_cell.length_a   1.000
_cell.length_b   1.000
_cell.length_c   1.000
_cell.angle_alpha   90.00
_cell.angle_beta   90.00
_cell.angle_gamma   90.00
#
_symmetry.space_group_name_H-M   'P 1'
#
loop_
_entity.id
_entity.type
_entity.pdbx_description
1 polymer ?
#
loop_
_entity_poly.entity_id
_entity_poly.type
_entity_poly.pdbx_seq_one_letter_code
_entity_poly.pdbx_strand_id
1 'polypeptide(L)'
;MQNLCIKIAGHILFLAVISLVLISSAYAALVPCGDSSYDPGKQACCQGTVYDDKSKIVPCGDSCYDPSTQSCCRGQVYDGLMWGECKGVCFNKEKQVCCEGYPVNGSRCLSTCHGVQFNPDTQSCCNGQILDGRFWRACGDECYDSSTQSCCNNKTYEGANWKECGNACYDSEIQFCSQNKVYDGKGVMFCGGKTFDPKSQSCCNGIVYDGFGYQPCGDTCFNPKVQTCCQEQVYDGTGYQPCGDGCYNPKTQSCCQKQVFDGIGYQKCGDTCYNPKTQTCCRGAVLEGKQDCQY
;
A
#
# COMPACT_ATOMS: atom_id res chain seq x y z
N MET A 1 62.65 -9.38 51.31
CA MET A 1 61.91 -10.66 51.20
C MET A 1 60.48 -10.63 51.75
N GLN A 2 60.08 -9.67 52.61
CA GLN A 2 58.71 -9.65 53.19
C GLN A 2 57.59 -9.12 52.27
N ASN A 3 57.86 -8.17 51.36
CA ASN A 3 56.82 -7.56 50.51
C ASN A 3 56.34 -8.44 49.33
N LEU A 4 57.10 -9.50 48.97
CA LEU A 4 56.73 -10.42 47.90
C LEU A 4 55.73 -11.49 48.41
N CYS A 5 55.88 -11.94 49.66
CA CYS A 5 54.98 -12.93 50.26
C CYS A 5 53.54 -12.39 50.47
N ILE A 6 53.40 -11.11 50.79
CA ILE A 6 52.08 -10.50 51.08
C ILE A 6 51.24 -10.36 49.80
N LYS A 7 51.86 -10.00 48.67
CA LYS A 7 51.16 -9.88 47.38
C LYS A 7 50.73 -11.24 46.80
N ILE A 8 51.55 -12.27 46.98
CA ILE A 8 51.23 -13.64 46.54
C ILE A 8 50.11 -14.23 47.41
N ALA A 9 50.16 -14.04 48.73
CA ALA A 9 49.11 -14.47 49.64
C ALA A 9 47.77 -13.76 49.36
N GLY A 10 47.79 -12.46 49.07
CA GLY A 10 46.59 -11.71 48.70
C GLY A 10 45.94 -12.17 47.39
N HIS A 11 46.73 -12.47 46.36
CA HIS A 11 46.20 -13.01 45.10
C HIS A 11 45.64 -14.43 45.24
N ILE A 12 46.28 -15.28 46.05
CA ILE A 12 45.78 -16.63 46.35
C ILE A 12 44.46 -16.56 47.12
N LEU A 13 44.35 -15.65 48.09
CA LEU A 13 43.10 -15.44 48.84
C LEU A 13 41.99 -14.90 47.94
N PHE A 14 42.30 -13.96 47.04
CA PHE A 14 41.33 -13.38 46.11
C PHE A 14 40.85 -14.39 45.07
N LEU A 15 41.75 -15.22 44.53
CA LEU A 15 41.38 -16.33 43.63
C LEU A 15 40.58 -17.41 44.37
N ALA A 16 40.90 -17.73 45.62
CA ALA A 16 40.13 -18.68 46.43
C ALA A 16 38.72 -18.15 46.74
N VAL A 17 38.56 -16.85 47.02
CA VAL A 17 37.25 -16.23 47.25
C VAL A 17 36.43 -16.17 45.96
N ILE A 18 37.03 -15.82 44.81
CA ILE A 18 36.34 -15.88 43.51
C ILE A 18 35.94 -17.33 43.17
N SER A 19 36.81 -18.30 43.47
CA SER A 19 36.49 -19.73 43.30
C SER A 19 35.30 -20.13 44.16
N LEU A 20 35.28 -19.74 45.44
CA LEU A 20 34.17 -20.01 46.37
C LEU A 20 32.87 -19.30 45.96
N VAL A 21 32.94 -18.07 45.46
CA VAL A 21 31.79 -17.31 44.96
C VAL A 21 31.26 -17.91 43.64
N LEU A 22 32.14 -18.35 42.73
CA LEU A 22 31.74 -19.06 41.52
C LEU A 22 31.15 -20.46 41.84
N ILE A 23 31.69 -21.17 42.84
CA ILE A 23 31.13 -22.45 43.33
C ILE A 23 29.74 -22.23 43.95
N SER A 24 29.49 -21.08 44.60
CA SER A 24 28.16 -20.75 45.13
C SER A 24 27.12 -20.38 44.06
N SER A 25 27.53 -20.16 42.81
CA SER A 25 26.62 -19.82 41.69
C SER A 25 26.18 -21.02 40.83
N ALA A 26 26.55 -22.25 41.21
CA ALA A 26 26.21 -23.47 40.46
C ALA A 26 25.51 -24.56 41.31
N TYR A 27 24.99 -24.24 42.50
CA TYR A 27 24.07 -25.15 43.17
C TYR A 27 22.68 -24.98 42.56
N ALA A 28 22.28 -25.99 41.76
CA ALA A 28 20.87 -26.18 41.43
C ALA A 28 20.09 -26.23 42.75
N ALA A 29 19.19 -25.27 42.97
CA ALA A 29 18.39 -25.19 44.19
C ALA A 29 17.51 -26.45 44.27
N LEU A 30 17.87 -27.37 45.16
CA LEU A 30 17.08 -28.58 45.43
C LEU A 30 15.77 -28.17 46.12
N VAL A 31 14.65 -28.58 45.53
CA VAL A 31 13.29 -28.26 45.99
C VAL A 31 12.73 -29.48 46.74
N PRO A 32 12.03 -29.31 47.88
CA PRO A 32 11.42 -30.42 48.59
C PRO A 32 10.30 -31.08 47.79
N CYS A 33 10.21 -32.40 47.90
CA CYS A 33 9.19 -33.26 47.29
C CYS A 33 8.90 -34.42 48.23
N GLY A 34 7.84 -34.32 49.03
CA GLY A 34 7.56 -35.31 50.09
C GLY A 34 8.72 -35.39 51.08
N ASP A 35 9.25 -36.59 51.29
CA ASP A 35 10.41 -36.85 52.18
C ASP A 35 11.77 -36.68 51.48
N SER A 36 11.78 -36.30 50.20
CA SER A 36 12.99 -36.16 49.38
C SER A 36 13.16 -34.74 48.85
N SER A 37 14.30 -34.44 48.23
CA SER A 37 14.53 -33.19 47.50
C SER A 37 14.93 -33.50 46.05
N TYR A 38 14.50 -32.68 45.10
CA TYR A 38 14.76 -32.89 43.67
C TYR A 38 15.34 -31.63 43.01
N ASP A 39 16.08 -31.83 41.92
CA ASP A 39 16.54 -30.74 41.05
C ASP A 39 15.45 -30.42 40.02
N PRO A 40 14.72 -29.27 40.12
CA PRO A 40 13.67 -28.92 39.17
C PRO A 40 14.18 -28.68 37.74
N GLY A 41 15.49 -28.49 37.58
CA GLY A 41 16.15 -28.41 36.28
C GLY A 41 16.20 -29.76 35.55
N LYS A 42 16.11 -30.90 36.25
CA LYS A 42 16.30 -32.25 35.67
C LYS A 42 15.18 -33.23 36.00
N GLN A 43 14.62 -33.12 37.19
CA GLN A 43 13.69 -34.07 37.77
C GLN A 43 12.31 -33.41 37.94
N ALA A 44 11.27 -34.22 38.07
CA ALA A 44 9.93 -33.77 38.41
C ALA A 44 9.52 -34.31 39.79
N CYS A 45 8.84 -33.48 40.57
CA CYS A 45 8.13 -33.92 41.75
C CYS A 45 6.66 -34.14 41.42
N CYS A 46 6.13 -35.27 41.83
CA CYS A 46 4.74 -35.62 41.64
C CYS A 46 4.25 -36.37 42.88
N GLN A 47 3.26 -35.83 43.58
CA GLN A 47 2.65 -36.45 44.77
C GLN A 47 3.67 -36.95 45.82
N GLY A 48 4.75 -36.19 46.04
CA GLY A 48 5.81 -36.55 46.98
C GLY A 48 6.82 -37.58 46.48
N THR A 49 6.72 -38.01 45.22
CA THR A 49 7.68 -38.90 44.56
C THR A 49 8.53 -38.13 43.54
N VAL A 50 9.84 -38.37 43.54
CA VAL A 50 10.79 -37.77 42.60
C VAL A 50 10.95 -38.67 41.37
N TYR A 51 10.83 -38.08 40.18
CA TYR A 51 11.01 -38.74 38.90
C TYR A 51 12.19 -38.14 38.16
N ASP A 52 13.12 -39.00 37.73
CA ASP A 52 14.35 -38.58 37.05
C ASP A 52 14.11 -38.00 35.65
N ASP A 53 13.06 -38.47 34.97
CA ASP A 53 12.69 -38.01 33.63
C ASP A 53 11.50 -37.05 33.71
N LYS A 54 11.80 -35.76 33.92
CA LYS A 54 10.78 -34.71 33.98
C LYS A 54 9.98 -34.52 32.68
N SER A 55 10.38 -35.17 31.58
CA SER A 55 9.64 -35.13 30.31
C SER A 55 8.51 -36.14 30.24
N LYS A 56 8.50 -37.16 31.11
CA LYS A 56 7.48 -38.21 31.14
C LYS A 56 6.37 -37.97 32.15
N ILE A 57 6.63 -37.16 33.16
CA ILE A 57 5.63 -36.86 34.19
C ILE A 57 5.77 -35.44 34.67
N VAL A 58 4.63 -34.73 34.65
CA VAL A 58 4.54 -33.32 35.01
C VAL A 58 3.40 -33.15 36.01
N PRO A 59 3.59 -32.38 37.09
CA PRO A 59 2.52 -32.11 38.04
C PRO A 59 1.42 -31.21 37.44
N CYS A 60 0.18 -31.48 37.82
CA CYS A 60 -1.02 -30.74 37.45
C CYS A 60 -1.97 -30.68 38.65
N GLY A 61 -1.94 -29.56 39.39
CA GLY A 61 -2.64 -29.49 40.68
C GLY A 61 -2.14 -30.57 41.63
N ASP A 62 -3.06 -31.39 42.15
CA ASP A 62 -2.75 -32.53 43.04
C ASP A 62 -2.46 -33.84 42.29
N SER A 63 -2.53 -33.82 40.95
CA SER A 63 -2.32 -34.99 40.08
C SER A 63 -1.08 -34.82 39.22
N CYS A 64 -0.75 -35.85 38.45
CA CYS A 64 0.37 -35.84 37.52
C CYS A 64 -0.03 -36.48 36.21
N TYR A 65 0.59 -36.06 35.12
CA TYR A 65 0.22 -36.51 33.79
C TYR A 65 1.43 -36.72 32.90
N ASP A 66 1.25 -37.56 31.89
CA ASP A 66 2.22 -37.74 30.82
C ASP A 66 2.03 -36.64 29.76
N PRO A 67 2.96 -35.68 29.64
CA PRO A 67 2.81 -34.57 28.70
C PRO A 67 2.94 -34.98 27.24
N SER A 68 3.28 -36.23 26.93
CA SER A 68 3.28 -36.77 25.56
C SER A 68 1.91 -37.23 25.08
N THR A 69 0.95 -37.44 26.00
CA THR A 69 -0.40 -37.92 25.66
C THR A 69 -1.52 -37.13 26.33
N GLN A 70 -1.23 -36.37 27.38
CA GLN A 70 -2.20 -35.67 28.22
C GLN A 70 -1.84 -34.20 28.38
N SER A 71 -2.79 -33.40 28.85
CA SER A 71 -2.59 -31.99 29.17
C SER A 71 -3.25 -31.61 30.49
N CYS A 72 -2.68 -30.59 31.13
CA CYS A 72 -3.20 -30.03 32.37
C CYS A 72 -4.04 -28.79 32.08
N CYS A 73 -5.24 -28.72 32.65
CA CYS A 73 -6.03 -27.50 32.67
C CYS A 73 -6.68 -27.33 34.05
N ARG A 74 -6.43 -26.17 34.69
CA ARG A 74 -6.94 -25.82 36.02
C ARG A 74 -6.74 -26.90 37.09
N GLY A 75 -5.58 -27.57 37.07
CA GLY A 75 -5.24 -28.62 38.03
C GLY A 75 -5.93 -29.97 37.78
N GLN A 76 -6.62 -30.12 36.65
CA GLN A 76 -7.21 -31.37 36.19
C GLN A 76 -6.45 -31.89 34.97
N VAL A 77 -6.26 -33.20 34.93
CA VAL A 77 -5.58 -33.90 33.83
C VAL A 77 -6.61 -34.34 32.80
N TYR A 78 -6.31 -34.11 31.53
CA TYR A 78 -7.14 -34.51 30.41
C TYR A 78 -6.34 -35.30 29.38
N ASP A 79 -6.97 -36.30 28.77
CA ASP A 79 -6.39 -37.03 27.65
C ASP A 79 -6.41 -36.17 26.37
N GLY A 80 -5.28 -36.16 25.66
CA GLY A 80 -5.02 -35.31 24.50
C GLY A 80 -4.14 -34.10 24.84
N LEU A 81 -3.41 -33.61 23.85
CA LEU A 81 -2.38 -32.57 24.01
C LEU A 81 -2.91 -31.14 23.94
N MET A 82 -4.15 -30.99 23.48
CA MET A 82 -4.69 -29.71 23.01
C MET A 82 -5.75 -29.13 23.94
N TRP A 83 -5.76 -29.48 25.23
CA TRP A 83 -6.65 -28.80 26.17
C TRP A 83 -6.15 -27.40 26.51
N GLY A 84 -7.08 -26.48 26.74
CA GLY A 84 -6.79 -25.21 27.36
C GLY A 84 -8.02 -24.58 27.95
N GLU A 85 -7.92 -23.30 28.27
CA GLU A 85 -8.90 -22.62 29.10
C GLU A 85 -9.65 -21.51 28.35
N CYS A 86 -10.95 -21.42 28.59
CA CYS A 86 -11.85 -20.38 28.11
C CYS A 86 -12.67 -19.85 29.31
N LYS A 87 -12.32 -18.67 29.83
CA LYS A 87 -12.93 -18.05 31.04
C LYS A 87 -13.23 -19.06 32.18
N GLY A 88 -12.23 -19.85 32.57
CA GLY A 88 -12.41 -20.83 33.67
C GLY A 88 -12.94 -22.19 33.25
N VAL A 89 -13.30 -22.40 31.99
CA VAL A 89 -13.76 -23.68 31.46
C VAL A 89 -12.64 -24.33 30.64
N CYS A 90 -12.29 -25.57 30.98
CA CYS A 90 -11.34 -26.37 30.21
C CYS A 90 -12.02 -26.95 28.95
N PHE A 91 -11.37 -26.83 27.80
CA PHE A 91 -11.90 -27.27 26.52
C PHE A 91 -10.82 -27.84 25.61
N ASN A 92 -11.22 -28.71 24.68
CA ASN A 92 -10.30 -29.34 23.72
C ASN A 92 -10.19 -28.50 22.44
N LYS A 93 -9.04 -27.86 22.22
CA LYS A 93 -8.76 -26.99 21.07
C LYS A 93 -8.71 -27.71 19.72
N GLU A 94 -8.68 -29.04 19.68
CA GLU A 94 -8.82 -29.79 18.43
C GLU A 94 -10.26 -29.76 17.89
N LYS A 95 -11.25 -29.68 18.79
CA LYS A 95 -12.68 -29.81 18.45
C LYS A 95 -13.48 -28.55 18.73
N GLN A 96 -12.92 -27.65 19.52
CA GLN A 96 -13.63 -26.49 20.07
C GLN A 96 -12.77 -25.23 20.00
N VAL A 97 -13.45 -24.09 20.05
CA VAL A 97 -12.86 -22.75 20.08
C VAL A 97 -13.56 -21.91 21.14
N CYS A 98 -12.82 -21.00 21.79
CA CYS A 98 -13.37 -20.10 22.80
C CYS A 98 -14.00 -18.87 22.14
N CYS A 99 -15.32 -18.70 22.26
CA CYS A 99 -16.06 -17.59 21.67
C CYS A 99 -16.84 -16.84 22.75
N GLU A 100 -16.58 -15.55 22.90
CA GLU A 100 -17.19 -14.68 23.94
C GLU A 100 -17.03 -15.21 25.39
N GLY A 101 -16.11 -16.16 25.59
CA GLY A 101 -15.86 -16.79 26.88
C GLY A 101 -16.55 -18.14 27.09
N TYR A 102 -17.14 -18.74 26.05
CA TYR A 102 -17.68 -20.08 26.07
C TYR A 102 -17.01 -20.96 25.02
N PRO A 103 -16.61 -22.20 25.35
CA PRO A 103 -16.19 -23.17 24.35
C PRO A 103 -17.35 -23.55 23.44
N VAL A 104 -17.15 -23.45 22.12
CA VAL A 104 -18.11 -23.91 21.10
C VAL A 104 -17.45 -24.93 20.19
N ASN A 105 -18.21 -25.91 19.70
CA ASN A 105 -17.70 -26.91 18.77
C ASN A 105 -17.38 -26.28 17.41
N GLY A 106 -16.25 -26.67 16.82
CA GLY A 106 -15.77 -26.16 15.54
C GLY A 106 -14.37 -25.57 15.63
N SER A 107 -13.88 -25.11 14.48
CA SER A 107 -12.52 -24.56 14.32
C SER A 107 -12.46 -23.03 14.42
N ARG A 108 -13.61 -22.33 14.41
CA ARG A 108 -13.68 -20.87 14.50
C ARG A 108 -15.01 -20.39 15.08
N CYS A 109 -15.03 -19.17 15.62
CA CYS A 109 -16.27 -18.55 16.07
C CYS A 109 -17.21 -18.31 14.89
N LEU A 110 -18.49 -18.65 15.10
CA LEU A 110 -19.56 -18.31 14.18
C LEU A 110 -19.99 -16.85 14.40
N SER A 111 -20.41 -16.20 13.32
CA SER A 111 -20.96 -14.85 13.39
C SER A 111 -22.36 -14.90 14.01
N THR A 112 -22.80 -13.81 14.63
CA THR A 112 -24.13 -13.72 15.24
C THR A 112 -25.02 -12.75 14.47
N CYS A 113 -26.29 -13.12 14.32
CA CYS A 113 -27.35 -12.31 13.75
C CYS A 113 -28.47 -12.22 14.78
N HIS A 114 -28.62 -11.08 15.44
CA HIS A 114 -29.60 -10.88 16.52
C HIS A 114 -29.55 -12.00 17.59
N GLY A 115 -28.34 -12.43 17.96
CA GLY A 115 -28.11 -13.46 18.97
C GLY A 115 -28.14 -14.91 18.46
N VAL A 116 -28.46 -15.14 17.19
CA VAL A 116 -28.42 -16.47 16.56
C VAL A 116 -27.12 -16.65 15.78
N GLN A 117 -26.42 -17.76 15.99
CA GLN A 117 -25.18 -18.06 15.26
C GLN A 117 -25.46 -18.50 13.82
N PHE A 118 -24.62 -18.05 12.88
CA PHE A 118 -24.66 -18.46 11.47
C PHE A 118 -23.25 -18.67 10.90
N ASN A 119 -23.16 -19.41 9.80
CA ASN A 119 -21.89 -19.64 9.12
C ASN A 119 -21.63 -18.54 8.08
N PRO A 120 -20.71 -17.58 8.30
CA PRO A 120 -20.42 -16.51 7.34
C PRO A 120 -19.82 -16.99 6.01
N ASP A 121 -19.37 -18.25 5.91
CA ASP A 121 -18.86 -18.82 4.65
C ASP A 121 -19.98 -19.26 3.69
N THR A 122 -21.20 -19.40 4.21
CA THR A 122 -22.37 -19.89 3.45
C THR A 122 -23.63 -19.07 3.68
N GLN A 123 -23.66 -18.18 4.67
CA GLN A 123 -24.83 -17.44 5.11
C GLN A 123 -24.45 -15.99 5.44
N SER A 124 -25.46 -15.12 5.52
CA SER A 124 -25.31 -13.71 5.88
C SER A 124 -26.44 -13.27 6.80
N CYS A 125 -26.18 -12.27 7.63
CA CYS A 125 -27.20 -11.58 8.41
C CYS A 125 -27.66 -10.33 7.65
N CYS A 126 -28.97 -10.21 7.42
CA CYS A 126 -29.57 -9.00 6.86
C CYS A 126 -30.85 -8.67 7.62
N ASN A 127 -30.94 -7.44 8.16
CA ASN A 127 -32.09 -6.97 8.94
C ASN A 127 -32.56 -7.96 10.03
N GLY A 128 -31.59 -8.61 10.69
CA GLY A 128 -31.84 -9.60 11.74
C GLY A 128 -32.25 -10.99 11.27
N GLN A 129 -32.29 -11.23 9.96
CA GLN A 129 -32.58 -12.54 9.36
C GLN A 129 -31.30 -13.19 8.84
N ILE A 130 -31.15 -14.49 9.08
CA ILE A 130 -30.07 -15.31 8.51
C ILE A 130 -30.54 -15.83 7.16
N LEU A 131 -29.79 -15.51 6.11
CA LEU A 131 -30.08 -15.90 4.73
C LEU A 131 -28.97 -16.79 4.18
N ASP A 132 -29.34 -17.78 3.38
CA ASP A 132 -28.39 -18.63 2.67
C ASP A 132 -27.74 -17.86 1.52
N GLY A 133 -26.41 -17.77 1.53
CA GLY A 133 -25.60 -16.92 0.65
C GLY A 133 -24.72 -15.94 1.43
N ARG A 134 -23.51 -15.68 0.94
CA ARG A 134 -22.51 -14.82 1.60
C ARG A 134 -22.66 -13.31 1.32
N PHE A 135 -23.54 -12.96 0.40
CA PHE A 135 -23.54 -11.63 -0.21
C PHE A 135 -24.82 -10.84 0.07
N TRP A 136 -25.68 -11.33 0.97
CA TRP A 136 -26.87 -10.57 1.38
C TRP A 136 -26.49 -9.33 2.17
N ARG A 137 -27.06 -8.20 1.78
CA ARG A 137 -26.89 -6.89 2.43
C ARG A 137 -28.24 -6.21 2.57
N ALA A 138 -28.33 -5.26 3.49
CA ALA A 138 -29.50 -4.43 3.66
C ALA A 138 -29.44 -3.21 2.73
N CYS A 139 -30.58 -2.85 2.14
CA CYS A 139 -30.82 -1.61 1.41
C CYS A 139 -32.13 -1.00 1.92
N GLY A 140 -32.04 -0.07 2.87
CA GLY A 140 -33.20 0.26 3.70
C GLY A 140 -33.71 -0.99 4.43
N ASP A 141 -35.01 -1.27 4.29
CA ASP A 141 -35.65 -2.42 4.95
C ASP A 141 -35.57 -3.72 4.13
N GLU A 142 -35.10 -3.68 2.89
CA GLU A 142 -34.98 -4.85 2.02
C GLU A 142 -33.60 -5.50 2.08
N CYS A 143 -33.57 -6.82 1.89
CA CYS A 143 -32.35 -7.60 1.72
C CYS A 143 -32.11 -7.89 0.25
N TYR A 144 -30.88 -7.66 -0.21
CA TYR A 144 -30.48 -7.86 -1.61
C TYR A 144 -29.17 -8.65 -1.69
N ASP A 145 -29.00 -9.41 -2.77
CA ASP A 145 -27.76 -10.14 -3.03
C ASP A 145 -26.77 -9.21 -3.75
N SER A 146 -25.73 -8.77 -3.03
CA SER A 146 -24.73 -7.85 -3.56
C SER A 146 -23.80 -8.44 -4.63
N SER A 147 -23.93 -9.73 -4.96
CA SER A 147 -23.26 -10.33 -6.11
C SER A 147 -24.01 -10.09 -7.44
N THR A 148 -25.32 -9.82 -7.37
CA THR A 148 -26.18 -9.62 -8.56
C THR A 148 -26.85 -8.27 -8.58
N GLN A 149 -26.99 -7.61 -7.42
CA GLN A 149 -27.74 -6.37 -7.24
C GLN A 149 -26.90 -5.32 -6.50
N SER A 150 -27.37 -4.09 -6.50
CA SER A 150 -26.77 -2.96 -5.77
C SER A 150 -27.83 -2.11 -5.09
N CYS A 151 -27.43 -1.42 -4.03
CA CYS A 151 -28.27 -0.48 -3.30
C CYS A 151 -27.92 0.94 -3.72
N CYS A 152 -28.94 1.74 -4.00
CA CYS A 152 -28.78 3.16 -4.23
C CYS A 152 -29.99 3.91 -3.70
N ASN A 153 -29.77 4.90 -2.82
CA ASN A 153 -30.83 5.70 -2.20
C ASN A 153 -31.94 4.84 -1.55
N ASN A 154 -31.55 3.81 -0.79
CA ASN A 154 -32.46 2.82 -0.16
C ASN A 154 -33.35 2.05 -1.13
N LYS A 155 -33.00 1.99 -2.42
CA LYS A 155 -33.66 1.16 -3.42
C LYS A 155 -32.67 0.17 -4.03
N THR A 156 -33.14 -1.05 -4.22
CA THR A 156 -32.39 -2.15 -4.84
C THR A 156 -32.49 -2.06 -6.37
N TYR A 157 -31.37 -2.33 -7.04
CA TYR A 157 -31.26 -2.33 -8.49
C TYR A 157 -30.56 -3.60 -8.96
N GLU A 158 -31.02 -4.14 -10.09
CA GLU A 158 -30.36 -5.26 -10.77
C GLU A 158 -29.02 -4.83 -11.37
N GLY A 159 -27.99 -5.64 -11.15
CA GLY A 159 -26.60 -5.35 -11.49
C GLY A 159 -25.82 -4.77 -10.31
N ALA A 160 -24.53 -5.11 -10.22
CA ALA A 160 -23.64 -4.66 -9.14
C ALA A 160 -23.06 -3.24 -9.33
N ASN A 161 -23.42 -2.56 -10.42
CA ASN A 161 -22.73 -1.35 -10.90
C ASN A 161 -23.47 -0.04 -10.58
N TRP A 162 -24.64 -0.10 -9.93
CA TRP A 162 -25.37 1.12 -9.59
C TRP A 162 -24.69 1.87 -8.46
N LYS A 163 -24.60 3.19 -8.64
CA LYS A 163 -23.97 4.12 -7.71
C LYS A 163 -24.83 5.36 -7.52
N GLU A 164 -24.61 6.02 -6.40
CA GLU A 164 -25.27 7.28 -6.07
C GLU A 164 -24.57 8.47 -6.74
N CYS A 165 -25.37 9.43 -7.21
CA CYS A 165 -24.94 10.71 -7.76
C CYS A 165 -25.88 11.82 -7.27
N GLY A 166 -25.56 12.40 -6.11
CA GLY A 166 -26.54 13.22 -5.39
C GLY A 166 -27.78 12.38 -5.08
N ASN A 167 -28.97 12.85 -5.49
CA ASN A 167 -30.23 12.13 -5.30
C ASN A 167 -30.57 11.16 -6.44
N ALA A 168 -29.69 11.01 -7.43
CA ALA A 168 -29.89 10.11 -8.56
C ALA A 168 -29.09 8.81 -8.39
N CYS A 169 -29.53 7.77 -9.09
CA CYS A 169 -28.84 6.49 -9.20
C CYS A 169 -28.41 6.30 -10.65
N TYR A 170 -27.20 5.78 -10.88
CA TYR A 170 -26.69 5.54 -12.23
C TYR A 170 -25.89 4.24 -12.31
N ASP A 171 -25.92 3.60 -13.48
CA ASP A 171 -25.12 2.41 -13.76
C ASP A 171 -23.72 2.84 -14.24
N SER A 172 -22.70 2.56 -13.44
CA SER A 172 -21.32 2.97 -13.74
C SER A 172 -20.66 2.23 -14.92
N GLU A 173 -21.31 1.22 -15.50
CA GLU A 173 -20.87 0.60 -16.76
C GLU A 173 -21.26 1.39 -17.99
N ILE A 174 -22.28 2.25 -17.91
CA ILE A 174 -22.79 3.01 -19.08
C ILE A 174 -22.90 4.52 -18.82
N GLN A 175 -22.80 4.95 -17.56
CA GLN A 175 -22.98 6.32 -17.12
C GLN A 175 -21.88 6.72 -16.14
N PHE A 176 -21.79 8.02 -15.86
CA PHE A 176 -20.92 8.56 -14.84
C PHE A 176 -21.55 9.75 -14.12
N CYS A 177 -21.06 10.03 -12.91
CA CYS A 177 -21.48 11.15 -12.09
C CYS A 177 -20.45 12.28 -12.12
N SER A 178 -20.92 13.51 -12.30
CA SER A 178 -20.12 14.71 -12.12
C SER A 178 -21.01 15.86 -11.66
N GLN A 179 -20.55 16.65 -10.70
CA GLN A 179 -21.31 17.81 -10.18
C GLN A 179 -22.75 17.44 -9.78
N ASN A 180 -22.94 16.26 -9.16
CA ASN A 180 -24.24 15.71 -8.74
C ASN A 180 -25.25 15.52 -9.90
N LYS A 181 -24.77 15.39 -11.13
CA LYS A 181 -25.57 15.04 -12.30
C LYS A 181 -25.03 13.78 -12.97
N VAL A 182 -25.96 12.97 -13.45
CA VAL A 182 -25.69 11.73 -14.18
C VAL A 182 -25.62 12.06 -15.66
N TYR A 183 -24.65 11.45 -16.35
CA TYR A 183 -24.44 11.63 -17.76
C TYR A 183 -24.16 10.27 -18.42
N ASP A 184 -24.60 10.13 -19.67
CA ASP A 184 -24.38 8.93 -20.44
C ASP A 184 -22.94 8.86 -20.99
N GLY A 185 -22.44 7.64 -21.08
CA GLY A 185 -21.09 7.31 -21.54
C GLY A 185 -20.23 6.73 -20.43
N LYS A 186 -19.65 5.56 -20.67
CA LYS A 186 -18.62 4.99 -19.79
C LYS A 186 -17.31 5.72 -19.98
N GLY A 187 -16.76 6.27 -18.90
CA GLY A 187 -15.41 6.83 -18.91
C GLY A 187 -15.27 8.13 -19.71
N VAL A 188 -16.36 8.82 -20.04
CA VAL A 188 -16.31 10.19 -20.54
C VAL A 188 -15.94 11.17 -19.40
N MET A 189 -15.33 12.30 -19.76
CA MET A 189 -14.87 13.34 -18.84
C MET A 189 -15.60 14.66 -19.07
N PHE A 190 -15.45 15.61 -18.16
CA PHE A 190 -16.02 16.97 -18.27
C PHE A 190 -15.00 18.01 -18.70
N CYS A 191 -15.41 18.88 -19.61
CA CYS A 191 -14.64 20.04 -20.06
C CYS A 191 -15.58 21.20 -20.40
N GLY A 192 -15.46 22.33 -19.69
CA GLY A 192 -16.26 23.54 -19.95
C GLY A 192 -17.77 23.31 -20.07
N GLY A 193 -18.32 22.42 -19.23
CA GLY A 193 -19.75 22.10 -19.23
C GLY A 193 -20.21 21.09 -20.29
N LYS A 194 -19.30 20.55 -21.11
CA LYS A 194 -19.55 19.46 -22.06
C LYS A 194 -18.87 18.17 -21.62
N THR A 195 -19.44 17.05 -22.03
CA THR A 195 -18.81 15.74 -21.90
C THR A 195 -17.91 15.47 -23.12
N PHE A 196 -16.85 14.68 -22.93
CA PHE A 196 -15.99 14.24 -24.02
C PHE A 196 -15.42 12.85 -23.76
N ASP A 197 -15.08 12.11 -24.83
CA ASP A 197 -14.43 10.81 -24.71
C ASP A 197 -12.90 10.99 -24.61
N PRO A 198 -12.29 10.70 -23.45
CA PRO A 198 -10.85 10.83 -23.27
C PRO A 198 -10.05 9.72 -23.96
N LYS A 199 -10.70 8.87 -24.77
CA LYS A 199 -10.07 7.96 -25.74
C LYS A 199 -10.08 8.48 -27.19
N SER A 200 -10.64 9.65 -27.44
CA SER A 200 -10.59 10.26 -28.78
C SER A 200 -10.45 11.78 -28.75
N GLN A 201 -10.65 12.42 -27.59
CA GLN A 201 -10.72 13.86 -27.42
C GLN A 201 -9.89 14.32 -26.22
N SER A 202 -9.59 15.61 -26.17
CA SER A 202 -8.91 16.24 -25.02
C SER A 202 -9.57 17.57 -24.64
N CYS A 203 -9.42 17.93 -23.37
CA CYS A 203 -9.89 19.19 -22.83
C CYS A 203 -8.73 20.19 -22.74
N CYS A 204 -8.90 21.38 -23.28
CA CYS A 204 -7.95 22.48 -23.10
C CYS A 204 -8.72 23.81 -22.98
N ASN A 205 -8.42 24.59 -21.94
CA ASN A 205 -9.10 25.85 -21.62
C ASN A 205 -10.64 25.76 -21.62
N GLY A 206 -11.20 24.62 -21.20
CA GLY A 206 -12.65 24.38 -21.18
C GLY A 206 -13.26 24.07 -22.55
N ILE A 207 -12.45 23.94 -23.61
CA ILE A 207 -12.89 23.53 -24.94
C ILE A 207 -12.46 22.08 -25.20
N VAL A 208 -13.36 21.30 -25.80
CA VAL A 208 -13.10 19.92 -26.22
C VAL A 208 -12.53 19.93 -27.64
N TYR A 209 -11.41 19.25 -27.83
CA TYR A 209 -10.74 19.08 -29.11
C TYR A 209 -10.73 17.61 -29.54
N ASP A 210 -10.90 17.37 -30.84
CA ASP A 210 -10.74 16.03 -31.41
C ASP A 210 -9.25 15.68 -31.51
N GLY A 211 -8.89 14.53 -30.94
CA GLY A 211 -7.51 14.08 -30.76
C GLY A 211 -6.96 14.38 -29.36
N PHE A 212 -5.85 13.71 -29.04
CA PHE A 212 -5.20 13.81 -27.74
C PHE A 212 -4.04 14.78 -27.71
N GLY A 213 -3.82 15.32 -26.51
CA GLY A 213 -2.61 16.05 -26.19
C GLY A 213 -2.65 17.50 -26.63
N TYR A 214 -3.84 18.09 -26.86
CA TYR A 214 -3.93 19.53 -26.96
C TYR A 214 -3.42 20.17 -25.67
N GLN A 215 -2.57 21.17 -25.83
CA GLN A 215 -1.90 21.88 -24.75
C GLN A 215 -2.23 23.37 -24.84
N PRO A 216 -2.31 24.07 -23.70
CA PRO A 216 -2.51 25.52 -23.71
C PRO A 216 -1.27 26.24 -24.27
N CYS A 217 -1.52 27.32 -25.00
CA CYS A 217 -0.56 28.29 -25.50
C CYS A 217 -1.18 29.69 -25.36
N GLY A 218 -0.88 30.36 -24.25
CA GLY A 218 -1.68 31.52 -23.82
C GLY A 218 -3.15 31.12 -23.65
N ASP A 219 -4.04 31.89 -24.25
CA ASP A 219 -5.49 31.64 -24.23
C ASP A 219 -5.94 30.59 -25.26
N THR A 220 -5.06 30.20 -26.18
CA THR A 220 -5.36 29.22 -27.23
C THR A 220 -4.85 27.83 -26.88
N CYS A 221 -5.23 26.83 -27.67
CA CYS A 221 -4.76 25.46 -27.52
C CYS A 221 -4.15 24.96 -28.82
N PHE A 222 -3.07 24.20 -28.74
CA PHE A 222 -2.36 23.67 -29.90
C PHE A 222 -2.12 22.17 -29.78
N ASN A 223 -1.98 21.50 -30.92
CA ASN A 223 -1.60 20.10 -30.98
C ASN A 223 -0.08 19.98 -31.17
N PRO A 224 0.69 19.56 -30.15
CA PRO A 224 2.16 19.52 -30.22
C PRO A 224 2.70 18.51 -31.25
N LYS A 225 1.86 17.62 -31.80
CA LYS A 225 2.26 16.73 -32.89
C LYS A 225 2.43 17.45 -34.23
N VAL A 226 1.74 18.57 -34.43
CA VAL A 226 1.68 19.29 -35.72
C VAL A 226 1.95 20.80 -35.59
N GLN A 227 1.91 21.34 -34.38
CA GLN A 227 2.06 22.77 -34.09
C GLN A 227 3.10 23.00 -33.00
N THR A 228 3.61 24.24 -32.94
CA THR A 228 4.50 24.70 -31.86
C THR A 228 3.86 25.90 -31.17
N CYS A 229 3.83 25.88 -29.84
CA CYS A 229 3.60 27.10 -29.07
C CYS A 229 4.93 27.85 -28.92
N CYS A 230 4.96 29.11 -29.36
CA CYS A 230 6.12 29.98 -29.18
C CYS A 230 5.63 31.38 -28.83
N GLN A 231 6.09 31.90 -27.68
CA GLN A 231 5.68 33.21 -27.16
C GLN A 231 4.15 33.40 -27.13
N GLU A 232 3.44 32.39 -26.60
CA GLU A 232 1.96 32.38 -26.49
C GLU A 232 1.21 32.42 -27.84
N GLN A 233 1.92 32.27 -28.96
CA GLN A 233 1.35 32.16 -30.30
C GLN A 233 1.55 30.73 -30.84
N VAL A 234 0.55 30.25 -31.58
CA VAL A 234 0.55 28.92 -32.18
C VAL A 234 1.02 29.02 -33.63
N TYR A 235 2.03 28.22 -33.97
CA TYR A 235 2.59 28.13 -35.31
C TYR A 235 2.34 26.74 -35.90
N ASP A 236 1.93 26.69 -37.17
CA ASP A 236 1.81 25.43 -37.92
C ASP A 236 3.19 24.89 -38.29
N GLY A 237 3.44 23.65 -37.87
CA GLY A 237 4.74 22.99 -37.96
C GLY A 237 5.43 22.85 -36.60
N THR A 238 6.30 21.84 -36.52
CA THR A 238 7.05 21.52 -35.30
C THR A 238 8.44 22.15 -35.31
N GLY A 239 8.86 22.66 -34.15
CA GLY A 239 10.22 23.13 -33.90
C GLY A 239 10.44 24.63 -34.12
N TYR A 240 9.40 25.46 -34.06
CA TYR A 240 9.59 26.91 -34.00
C TYR A 240 10.36 27.29 -32.74
N GLN A 241 11.23 28.28 -32.87
CA GLN A 241 12.09 28.77 -31.79
C GLN A 241 11.94 30.28 -31.64
N PRO A 242 12.08 30.84 -30.43
CA PRO A 242 12.06 32.27 -30.23
C PRO A 242 13.29 32.94 -30.85
N CYS A 243 13.10 34.13 -31.43
CA CYS A 243 14.12 35.01 -31.98
C CYS A 243 13.73 36.47 -31.73
N GLY A 244 14.27 37.06 -30.67
CA GLY A 244 13.82 38.39 -30.24
C GLY A 244 12.36 38.35 -29.81
N ASP A 245 11.56 39.23 -30.41
CA ASP A 245 10.13 39.37 -30.15
C ASP A 245 9.26 38.54 -31.11
N GLY A 246 9.89 37.72 -31.96
CA GLY A 246 9.19 36.81 -32.87
C GLY A 246 9.67 35.37 -32.73
N CYS A 247 9.09 34.50 -33.53
CA CYS A 247 9.48 33.09 -33.64
C CYS A 247 9.86 32.77 -35.07
N TYR A 248 10.79 31.83 -35.24
CA TYR A 248 11.26 31.40 -36.56
C TYR A 248 11.27 29.87 -36.67
N ASN A 249 11.16 29.38 -37.90
CA ASN A 249 11.32 27.97 -38.22
C ASN A 249 12.78 27.70 -38.64
N PRO A 250 13.60 27.00 -37.82
CA PRO A 250 15.01 26.75 -38.14
C PRO A 250 15.25 25.92 -39.42
N LYS A 251 14.21 25.27 -39.95
CA LYS A 251 14.28 24.50 -41.20
C LYS A 251 14.26 25.39 -42.44
N THR A 252 13.70 26.60 -42.35
CA THR A 252 13.51 27.50 -43.50
C THR A 252 14.04 28.91 -43.26
N GLN A 253 14.29 29.29 -42.02
CA GLN A 253 14.66 30.64 -41.59
C GLN A 253 15.87 30.62 -40.68
N SER A 254 16.50 31.78 -40.51
CA SER A 254 17.60 32.00 -39.59
C SER A 254 17.24 33.08 -38.57
N CYS A 255 17.62 32.88 -37.30
CA CYS A 255 17.63 33.96 -36.32
C CYS A 255 19.04 34.58 -36.28
N CYS A 256 19.13 35.88 -36.55
CA CYS A 256 20.38 36.61 -36.43
C CYS A 256 20.12 37.97 -35.78
N GLN A 257 20.86 38.28 -34.72
CA GLN A 257 20.68 39.52 -33.95
C GLN A 257 19.23 39.81 -33.53
N LYS A 258 18.50 38.77 -33.07
CA LYS A 258 17.09 38.86 -32.67
C LYS A 258 16.12 39.21 -33.81
N GLN A 259 16.58 39.15 -35.06
CA GLN A 259 15.76 39.33 -36.26
C GLN A 259 15.67 38.02 -37.04
N VAL A 260 14.50 37.77 -37.63
CA VAL A 260 14.23 36.58 -38.43
C VAL A 260 14.50 36.88 -39.90
N PHE A 261 15.26 36.01 -40.56
CA PHE A 261 15.59 36.10 -41.98
C PHE A 261 15.10 34.87 -42.73
N ASP A 262 14.53 35.07 -43.91
CA ASP A 262 14.14 33.97 -44.80
C ASP A 262 15.37 33.34 -45.46
N GLY A 263 15.47 32.02 -45.32
CA GLY A 263 16.63 31.24 -45.73
C GLY A 263 17.50 30.80 -44.55
N ILE A 264 18.12 29.63 -44.71
CA ILE A 264 19.01 29.05 -43.71
C ILE A 264 20.45 29.55 -43.86
N GLY A 265 21.11 29.77 -42.72
CA GLY A 265 22.54 30.05 -42.64
C GLY A 265 22.94 31.52 -42.65
N TYR A 266 22.05 32.45 -42.29
CA TYR A 266 22.46 33.84 -42.07
C TYR A 266 23.50 33.93 -40.95
N GLN A 267 24.48 34.82 -41.14
CA GLN A 267 25.59 35.01 -40.21
C GLN A 267 25.71 36.48 -39.84
N LYS A 268 26.32 36.75 -38.67
CA LYS A 268 26.61 38.10 -38.21
C LYS A 268 27.78 38.69 -39.01
N CYS A 269 27.62 39.92 -39.49
CA CYS A 269 28.68 40.75 -40.07
C CYS A 269 28.62 42.15 -39.46
N GLY A 270 29.53 42.45 -38.53
CA GLY A 270 29.45 43.68 -37.74
C GLY A 270 28.12 43.74 -36.97
N ASP A 271 27.38 44.84 -37.12
CA ASP A 271 26.06 45.03 -36.51
C ASP A 271 24.91 44.66 -37.46
N THR A 272 25.20 43.89 -38.51
CA THR A 272 24.22 43.42 -39.50
C THR A 272 24.26 41.91 -39.64
N CYS A 273 23.33 41.37 -40.41
CA CYS A 273 23.26 39.96 -40.78
C CYS A 273 23.33 39.84 -42.30
N TYR A 274 24.05 38.83 -42.78
CA TYR A 274 24.22 38.58 -44.22
C TYR A 274 24.00 37.12 -44.55
N ASN A 275 23.65 36.86 -45.82
CA ASN A 275 23.52 35.52 -46.36
C ASN A 275 24.85 35.09 -47.01
N PRO A 276 25.61 34.16 -46.42
CA PRO A 276 26.87 33.69 -46.98
C PRO A 276 26.72 32.88 -48.27
N LYS A 277 25.53 32.66 -48.80
CA LYS A 277 25.34 32.08 -50.15
C LYS A 277 25.37 33.14 -51.23
N THR A 278 24.91 34.36 -50.94
CA THR A 278 24.74 35.43 -51.95
C THR A 278 25.61 36.66 -51.70
N GLN A 279 26.13 36.84 -50.48
CA GLN A 279 26.86 38.03 -50.04
C GLN A 279 28.25 37.67 -49.46
N THR A 280 29.13 38.67 -49.36
CA THR A 280 30.44 38.60 -48.67
C THR A 280 30.46 39.57 -47.47
N CYS A 281 31.06 39.17 -46.35
CA CYS A 281 31.33 40.06 -45.22
C CYS A 281 32.81 40.48 -45.18
N CYS A 282 33.09 41.79 -45.20
CA CYS A 282 34.44 42.35 -45.13
C CYS A 282 34.53 43.42 -44.04
N ARG A 283 35.35 43.20 -42.99
CA ARG A 283 35.52 44.11 -41.82
C ARG A 283 34.19 44.61 -41.22
N GLY A 284 33.15 43.78 -41.20
CA GLY A 284 31.84 44.12 -40.65
C GLY A 284 30.88 44.82 -41.62
N ALA A 285 31.28 45.05 -42.88
CA ALA A 285 30.42 45.52 -43.96
C ALA A 285 29.98 44.37 -44.87
N VAL A 286 28.70 44.37 -45.27
CA VAL A 286 28.12 43.39 -46.18
C VAL A 286 28.20 43.89 -47.61
N LEU A 287 28.73 43.06 -48.49
CA LEU A 287 28.86 43.32 -49.91
C LEU A 287 27.94 42.37 -50.70
N GLU A 288 27.25 42.89 -51.71
CA GLU A 288 26.44 42.09 -52.63
C GLU A 288 27.30 41.21 -53.53
N GLY A 289 26.88 39.97 -53.74
CA GLY A 289 27.63 39.00 -54.54
C GLY A 289 28.85 38.40 -53.84
N LYS A 290 29.45 37.42 -54.51
CA LYS A 290 30.70 36.76 -54.10
C LYS A 290 31.89 37.53 -54.66
N GLN A 291 32.48 38.36 -53.81
CA GLN A 291 33.66 39.16 -54.14
C GLN A 291 34.75 39.04 -53.08
N ASP A 292 35.99 39.26 -53.50
CA ASP A 292 37.16 39.31 -52.62
C ASP A 292 37.19 40.62 -51.84
N CYS A 293 37.48 40.53 -50.55
CA CYS A 293 37.67 41.72 -49.73
C CYS A 293 38.93 42.45 -50.19
N GLN A 294 38.76 43.68 -50.70
CA GLN A 294 39.89 44.59 -50.92
C GLN A 294 40.28 45.20 -49.58
N TYR A 295 41.50 44.92 -49.13
CA TYR A 295 41.99 45.23 -47.78
C TYR A 295 42.93 46.42 -47.72
#